data_AF-A0A701UJ11-F1
#
_entry.id   AF-A0A701UJ11-F1
#
_cell.length_a   1.000
_cell.length_b   1.000
_cell.length_c   1.000
_cell.angle_alpha   90.00
_cell.angle_beta   90.00
_cell.angle_gamma   90.00
#
_symmetry.space_group_name_H-M   'P 1'
#
loop_
_entity.id
_entity.type
_entity.pdbx_description
1 polymer ?
#
loop_
_entity_poly.entity_id
_entity_poly.type
_entity_poly.pdbx_seq_one_letter_code
_entity_poly.pdbx_strand_id
1 'polypeptide(L)'
;MSFAARITDLQMCPMSTPGLPPIPHVGGPIIGPGVPTVLIGSLPAAVVGDSCVCVGPPSTIVKGSATVLIGGKPAARMGDTTSHGGSITIGCPTVIIGG
;
A
#
# COMPACT_ATOMS: atom_id res chain seq x y z
N MET A 1 0.84 -8.67 -12.82
CA MET A 1 1.78 -9.44 -11.98
C MET A 1 2.93 -8.51 -11.56
N SER A 2 3.07 -8.23 -10.27
CA SER A 2 4.05 -7.27 -9.72
C SER A 2 4.52 -7.69 -8.33
N PHE A 3 5.52 -7.01 -7.77
CA PHE A 3 6.08 -7.31 -6.44
C PHE A 3 5.01 -7.18 -5.35
N ALA A 4 4.97 -8.14 -4.43
CA ALA A 4 4.02 -8.15 -3.32
C ALA A 4 4.29 -7.02 -2.33
N ALA A 5 3.27 -6.29 -1.91
CA ALA A 5 3.40 -5.24 -0.91
C ALA A 5 3.27 -5.80 0.52
N ARG A 6 3.92 -5.14 1.46
CA ARG A 6 4.02 -5.54 2.86
C ARG A 6 3.83 -4.34 3.76
N ILE A 7 3.57 -4.59 5.03
CA ILE A 7 3.70 -3.55 6.06
C ILE A 7 5.10 -2.95 5.96
N THR A 8 5.18 -1.63 6.14
CA THR A 8 6.35 -0.76 5.97
C THR A 8 6.79 -0.44 4.54
N ASP A 9 6.27 -1.14 3.51
CA ASP A 9 6.54 -0.74 2.13
C ASP A 9 5.88 0.63 1.83
N LEU A 10 6.46 1.40 0.91
CA LEU A 10 6.09 2.80 0.71
C LEU A 10 4.98 2.97 -0.33
N GLN A 11 4.10 3.94 -0.10
CA GLN A 11 3.25 4.54 -1.13
C GLN A 11 3.62 6.00 -1.37
N MET A 12 3.31 6.48 -2.56
CA MET A 12 3.42 7.89 -2.91
C MET A 12 2.01 8.50 -2.96
N CYS A 13 1.83 9.66 -2.33
CA CYS A 13 0.56 10.39 -2.34
C CYS A 13 0.69 11.68 -3.18
N PRO A 14 -0.15 11.85 -4.24
CA PRO A 14 -0.11 13.05 -5.09
C PRO A 14 -0.93 14.22 -4.52
N MET A 15 -1.73 13.99 -3.46
CA MET A 15 -2.54 15.02 -2.85
C MET A 15 -1.69 16.10 -2.18
N SER A 16 -2.26 17.29 -2.05
CA SER A 16 -1.67 18.41 -1.34
C SER A 16 -2.75 19.07 -0.49
N THR A 17 -2.41 19.46 0.73
CA THR A 17 -3.31 20.26 1.55
C THR A 17 -3.34 21.69 1.01
N PRO A 18 -4.53 22.26 0.70
CA PRO A 18 -4.65 23.66 0.28
C PRO A 18 -4.07 24.62 1.34
N GLY A 19 -3.22 25.56 0.92
CA GLY A 19 -2.55 26.53 1.78
C GLY A 19 -1.52 27.38 1.02
N LEU A 20 -0.96 28.39 1.66
CA LEU A 20 0.15 29.20 1.12
C LEU A 20 1.38 29.13 2.05
N PRO A 21 2.44 28.41 1.67
CA PRO A 21 2.55 27.52 0.50
C PRO A 21 1.71 26.23 0.66
N PRO A 22 1.33 25.55 -0.44
CA PRO A 22 0.67 24.24 -0.37
C PRO A 22 1.58 23.21 0.28
N ILE A 23 1.02 22.27 1.04
CA ILE A 23 1.78 21.22 1.74
C ILE A 23 1.60 19.88 1.01
N PRO A 24 2.61 19.40 0.25
CA PRO A 24 2.52 18.13 -0.46
C PRO A 24 2.44 16.95 0.52
N HIS A 25 1.60 15.97 0.22
CA HIS A 25 1.40 14.84 1.12
C HIS A 25 2.52 13.81 1.10
N VAL A 26 3.24 13.71 -0.03
CA VAL A 26 4.39 12.82 -0.36
C VAL A 26 4.18 11.31 -0.19
N GLY A 27 3.27 10.87 0.66
CA GLY A 27 3.00 9.48 0.98
C GLY A 27 3.73 9.01 2.24
N GLY A 28 3.97 7.71 2.35
CA GLY A 28 4.52 7.10 3.55
C GLY A 28 4.38 5.57 3.58
N PRO A 29 4.83 4.91 4.65
CA PRO A 29 4.74 3.46 4.78
C PRO A 29 3.30 2.97 4.96
N ILE A 30 3.04 1.74 4.49
CA ILE A 30 1.84 0.97 4.86
C ILE A 30 1.94 0.57 6.33
N ILE A 31 0.91 0.87 7.12
CA ILE A 31 0.88 0.62 8.58
C ILE A 31 -0.08 -0.47 9.00
N GLY A 32 -1.02 -0.87 8.13
CA GLY A 32 -1.79 -2.09 8.31
C GLY A 32 -3.28 -1.88 8.58
N PRO A 33 -3.96 -2.89 9.14
CA PRO A 33 -3.43 -3.96 10.00
C PRO A 33 -2.61 -5.07 9.31
N GLY A 34 -2.65 -5.18 7.98
CA GLY A 34 -2.01 -6.28 7.26
C GLY A 34 -2.60 -7.63 7.62
N VAL A 35 -1.90 -8.70 7.24
CA VAL A 35 -2.22 -10.07 7.65
C VAL A 35 -1.03 -10.66 8.39
N PRO A 36 -0.95 -10.53 9.73
CA PRO A 36 0.21 -10.96 10.54
C PRO A 36 0.56 -12.44 10.42
N THR A 37 -0.40 -13.28 10.04
CA THR A 37 -0.20 -14.73 9.85
C THR A 37 0.44 -15.09 8.51
N VAL A 38 0.47 -14.16 7.54
CA VAL A 38 1.06 -14.37 6.22
C VAL A 38 2.22 -13.42 6.04
N LEU A 39 3.43 -13.96 6.10
CA LEU A 39 4.67 -13.18 6.03
C LEU A 39 5.26 -13.24 4.62
N ILE A 40 5.62 -12.09 4.08
CA ILE A 40 6.32 -11.93 2.80
C ILE A 40 7.66 -11.26 3.13
N GLY A 41 8.78 -11.93 2.87
CA GLY A 41 10.11 -11.42 3.25
C GLY A 41 10.19 -11.03 4.74
N SER A 42 9.62 -11.87 5.61
CA SER A 42 9.58 -11.70 7.08
C SER A 42 8.75 -10.53 7.62
N LEU A 43 7.95 -9.87 6.78
CA LEU A 43 7.01 -8.82 7.20
C LEU A 43 5.57 -9.21 6.86
N PRO A 44 4.56 -8.77 7.63
CA PRO A 44 3.16 -9.07 7.31
C PRO A 44 2.78 -8.58 5.91
N ALA A 45 2.05 -9.41 5.19
CA ALA A 45 1.52 -9.07 3.87
C ALA A 45 0.51 -7.93 3.95
N ALA A 46 0.62 -6.97 3.04
CA ALA A 46 -0.36 -5.90 2.90
C ALA A 46 -1.53 -6.33 2.00
N VAL A 47 -2.72 -5.82 2.31
CA VAL A 47 -3.98 -6.16 1.64
C VAL A 47 -4.82 -4.90 1.39
N VAL A 48 -5.81 -5.03 0.51
CA VAL A 48 -6.81 -3.97 0.32
C VAL A 48 -7.51 -3.65 1.64
N GLY A 49 -7.65 -2.35 1.91
CA GLY A 49 -8.17 -1.83 3.17
C GLY A 49 -7.09 -1.50 4.21
N ASP A 50 -5.83 -1.84 3.97
CA ASP A 50 -4.74 -1.40 4.86
C ASP A 50 -4.49 0.10 4.76
N SER A 51 -4.24 0.70 5.91
CA SER A 51 -3.94 2.11 6.04
C SER A 51 -2.46 2.39 5.71
N CYS A 52 -2.21 3.56 5.15
CA CYS A 52 -0.88 4.07 4.87
C CYS A 52 -0.70 5.44 5.50
N VAL A 53 0.52 5.70 5.97
CA VAL A 53 0.92 7.02 6.43
C VAL A 53 0.96 7.99 5.26
N CYS A 54 0.62 9.22 5.58
CA CYS A 54 0.58 10.36 4.70
C CYS A 54 0.89 11.60 5.56
N VAL A 55 1.40 12.69 4.97
CA VAL A 55 1.51 13.96 5.71
C VAL A 55 0.13 14.55 5.99
N GLY A 56 -0.84 14.31 5.11
CA GLY A 56 -2.25 14.57 5.35
C GLY A 56 -2.94 13.45 6.13
N PRO A 57 -4.28 13.30 6.02
CA PRO A 57 -4.96 12.16 6.62
C PRO A 57 -4.39 10.83 6.08
N PRO A 58 -4.45 9.73 6.86
CA PRO A 58 -4.02 8.43 6.38
C PRO A 58 -4.75 8.04 5.10
N SER A 59 -4.01 7.51 4.12
CA SER A 59 -4.60 6.93 2.93
C SER A 59 -4.88 5.44 3.15
N THR A 60 -5.60 4.81 2.23
CA THR A 60 -5.94 3.38 2.32
C THR A 60 -5.68 2.72 0.98
N ILE A 61 -5.18 1.49 0.97
CA ILE A 61 -5.03 0.71 -0.26
C ILE A 61 -6.42 0.34 -0.77
N VAL A 62 -6.76 0.77 -1.99
CA VAL A 62 -8.11 0.56 -2.59
C VAL A 62 -8.09 -0.43 -3.76
N LYS A 63 -6.90 -0.77 -4.26
CA LYS A 63 -6.72 -1.76 -5.32
C LYS A 63 -5.75 -2.86 -4.86
N GLY A 64 -5.96 -4.06 -5.36
CA GLY A 64 -5.13 -5.24 -5.10
C GLY A 64 -5.21 -6.22 -6.27
N SER A 65 -4.69 -7.43 -6.05
CA SER A 65 -4.84 -8.55 -6.99
C SER A 65 -6.29 -8.96 -7.16
N ALA A 66 -6.70 -9.25 -8.39
CA ALA A 66 -8.05 -9.75 -8.68
C ALA A 66 -8.22 -11.24 -8.34
N THR A 67 -7.12 -11.99 -8.24
CA THR A 67 -7.15 -13.45 -8.12
C THR A 67 -6.44 -13.99 -6.89
N VAL A 68 -5.53 -13.22 -6.28
CA VAL A 68 -4.79 -13.64 -5.10
C VAL A 68 -5.35 -12.96 -3.87
N LEU A 69 -5.87 -13.77 -2.94
CA LEU A 69 -6.39 -13.32 -1.67
C LEU A 69 -5.44 -13.71 -0.54
N ILE A 70 -5.18 -12.78 0.38
CA ILE A 70 -4.42 -13.01 1.61
C ILE A 70 -5.34 -12.63 2.79
N GLY A 71 -5.54 -13.55 3.74
CA GLY A 71 -6.48 -13.33 4.84
C GLY A 71 -7.92 -13.05 4.38
N GLY A 72 -8.30 -13.57 3.21
CA GLY A 72 -9.62 -13.35 2.59
C GLY A 72 -9.79 -12.00 1.86
N LYS A 73 -8.74 -11.17 1.78
CA LYS A 73 -8.76 -9.86 1.11
C LYS A 73 -7.82 -9.84 -0.09
N PRO A 74 -8.09 -9.03 -1.13
CA PRO A 74 -7.18 -8.87 -2.26
C PRO A 74 -5.76 -8.47 -1.80
N ALA A 75 -4.76 -9.21 -2.28
CA ALA A 75 -3.36 -8.94 -1.93
C ALA A 75 -2.87 -7.64 -2.57
N ALA A 76 -2.20 -6.78 -1.81
CA ALA A 76 -1.66 -5.53 -2.31
C ALA A 76 -0.29 -5.76 -2.99
N ARG A 77 0.01 -4.94 -4.00
CA ARG A 77 1.23 -5.05 -4.81
C ARG A 77 1.77 -3.68 -5.17
N MET A 78 3.04 -3.67 -5.58
CA MET A 78 3.64 -2.49 -6.21
C MET A 78 2.79 -2.07 -7.42
N GLY A 79 2.46 -0.78 -7.47
CA GLY A 79 1.60 -0.15 -8.47
C GLY A 79 0.11 -0.13 -8.12
N ASP A 80 -0.34 -0.83 -7.08
CA ASP A 80 -1.74 -0.77 -6.67
C ASP A 80 -2.07 0.59 -6.04
N THR A 81 -3.26 1.11 -6.33
CA THR A 81 -3.67 2.48 -6.00
C THR A 81 -4.15 2.64 -4.57
N THR A 82 -3.95 3.84 -4.02
CA THR A 82 -4.47 4.25 -2.71
C THR A 82 -5.64 5.24 -2.86
N SER A 83 -6.40 5.44 -1.80
CA SER A 83 -7.58 6.32 -1.76
C SER A 83 -7.27 7.78 -2.10
N HIS A 84 -5.99 8.18 -1.98
CA HIS A 84 -5.52 9.52 -2.33
C HIS A 84 -5.09 9.63 -3.81
N GLY A 85 -5.38 8.63 -4.64
CA GLY A 85 -4.98 8.58 -6.05
C GLY A 85 -3.51 8.24 -6.26
N GLY A 86 -2.78 7.94 -5.19
CA GLY A 86 -1.41 7.50 -5.20
C GLY A 86 -1.26 6.01 -5.51
N SER A 87 -0.04 5.50 -5.40
CA SER A 87 0.23 4.08 -5.56
C SER A 87 1.36 3.58 -4.65
N ILE A 88 1.38 2.27 -4.41
CA ILE A 88 2.48 1.59 -3.72
C ILE A 88 3.72 1.60 -4.62
N THR A 89 4.81 2.16 -4.14
CA THR A 89 6.05 2.37 -4.91
C THR A 89 7.10 1.30 -4.69
N ILE A 90 7.03 0.59 -3.57
CA ILE A 90 7.98 -0.49 -3.22
C ILE A 90 7.19 -1.74 -2.87
N GLY A 91 7.73 -2.90 -3.24
CA GLY A 91 7.26 -4.20 -2.78
C GLY A 91 8.45 -5.13 -2.50
N CYS A 92 8.16 -6.36 -2.08
CA CYS A 92 9.15 -7.38 -1.85
C CYS A 92 9.75 -7.88 -3.19
N PRO A 93 11.05 -7.70 -3.45
CA PRO A 93 11.66 -8.04 -4.75
C PRO A 93 11.72 -9.55 -5.02
N THR A 94 11.56 -10.38 -3.99
CA THR A 94 11.63 -11.84 -4.10
C THR A 94 10.26 -12.51 -4.24
N VAL A 95 9.16 -11.77 -4.07
CA VAL A 95 7.81 -12.33 -4.11
C VAL A 95 6.95 -11.56 -5.09
N ILE A 96 6.41 -12.28 -6.07
CA ILE A 96 5.59 -11.73 -7.15
C ILE A 96 4.16 -12.24 -6.99
N ILE A 97 3.18 -11.34 -7.06
CA ILE A 97 1.75 -11.66 -7.01
C ILE A 97 1.10 -11.36 -8.36
N GLY A 98 0.39 -12.36 -8.89
CA GLY A 98 -0.36 -12.30 -10.16
C GLY A 98 -1.73 -11.63 -10.03
N GLY A 99 -2.54 -11.77 -11.10
CA GLY A 99 -3.88 -11.18 -11.22
C GLY A 99 -3.85 -9.66 -11.21
#